data_AF-A0A537DPX9-F1
#
_entry.id   AF-A0A537DPX9-F1
#
_cell.length_a   1.000
_cell.length_b   1.000
_cell.length_c   1.000
_cell.angle_alpha   90.00
_cell.angle_beta   90.00
_cell.angle_gamma   90.00
#
_symmetry.space_group_name_H-M   'P 1'
#
loop_
_entity.id
_entity.type
_entity.pdbx_description
1 polymer ?
#
loop_
_entity_poly.entity_id
_entity_poly.type
_entity_poly.pdbx_seq_one_letter_code
_entity_poly.pdbx_strand_id
1 'polypeptide(L)'
;MWKALVLGLLGLLSLALPFGFAAGASTTSFQFLVGTGPLCGLATNACPDITMADNGDMVAVTGQGTLSILANSVTGDGTFAHMAPDGTVRAMGTWTAIRLMSFRSFGNSSGLPSNFVGGQALMLIQLSVGGTPVHTAVLTIICQVGTPPAGLHEGIKLVVQDTPFNFNKQVSGLTIFVSQD
;
A
#
# COMPACT_ATOMS: atom_id res chain seq x y z
N MET A 1 61.97 0.32 -65.12
CA MET A 1 61.88 -0.91 -64.29
C MET A 1 61.80 -0.50 -62.83
N TRP A 2 61.05 -1.25 -62.03
CA TRP A 2 60.72 -1.06 -60.60
C TRP A 2 59.43 -0.24 -60.31
N LYS A 3 58.34 -0.96 -60.03
CA LYS A 3 57.10 -0.45 -59.43
C LYS A 3 57.32 -0.25 -57.92
N ALA A 4 57.07 0.95 -57.41
CA ALA A 4 57.04 1.20 -55.97
C ALA A 4 55.69 0.72 -55.39
N LEU A 5 55.76 -0.17 -54.39
CA LEU A 5 54.66 -0.49 -53.48
C LEU A 5 54.37 0.75 -52.61
N VAL A 6 53.10 1.11 -52.47
CA VAL A 6 52.62 1.92 -51.35
C VAL A 6 51.52 1.10 -50.67
N LEU A 7 51.81 0.65 -49.45
CA LEU A 7 50.84 0.00 -48.56
C LEU A 7 49.82 1.03 -48.09
N GLY A 8 48.54 0.77 -48.35
CA GLY A 8 47.43 1.48 -47.71
C GLY A 8 47.20 0.95 -46.30
N LEU A 9 47.31 1.81 -45.28
CA LEU A 9 46.74 1.57 -43.96
C LEU A 9 45.31 2.11 -43.94
N LEU A 10 44.31 1.22 -43.93
CA LEU A 10 42.96 1.56 -43.48
C LEU A 10 42.93 1.54 -41.95
N GLY A 11 42.81 2.71 -41.34
CA GLY A 11 42.47 2.83 -39.92
C GLY A 11 40.97 2.59 -39.72
N LEU A 12 40.59 1.46 -39.12
CA LEU A 12 39.24 1.17 -38.67
C LEU A 12 39.00 1.90 -37.33
N LEU A 13 38.14 2.93 -37.37
CA LEU A 13 37.65 3.63 -36.19
C LEU A 13 36.47 2.85 -35.59
N SER A 14 36.74 2.04 -34.57
CA SER A 14 35.71 1.27 -33.87
C SER A 14 34.91 2.16 -32.92
N LEU A 15 33.67 2.52 -33.29
CA LEU A 15 32.68 3.07 -32.35
C LEU A 15 32.22 1.95 -31.40
N ALA A 16 32.74 1.93 -30.18
CA ALA A 16 32.15 1.14 -29.10
C ALA A 16 30.95 1.90 -28.53
N LEU A 17 29.73 1.46 -28.88
CA LEU A 17 28.52 1.86 -28.15
C LEU A 17 28.58 1.21 -26.76
N PRO A 18 28.38 1.97 -25.66
CA PRO A 18 28.13 1.34 -24.39
C PRO A 18 26.75 0.68 -24.48
N PHE A 19 26.72 -0.65 -24.60
CA PHE A 19 25.53 -1.44 -24.28
C PHE A 19 25.30 -1.28 -22.78
N GLY A 20 24.61 -0.21 -22.40
CA GLY A 20 23.99 -0.11 -21.10
C GLY A 20 22.88 -1.13 -21.05
N PHE A 21 23.12 -2.27 -20.39
CA PHE A 21 22.01 -3.03 -19.84
C PHE A 21 21.39 -2.15 -18.77
N ALA A 22 20.30 -1.45 -19.10
CA ALA A 22 19.39 -0.98 -18.09
C ALA A 22 18.83 -2.25 -17.44
N ALA A 23 19.42 -2.67 -16.33
CA ALA A 23 18.73 -3.57 -15.41
C ALA A 23 17.47 -2.82 -15.00
N GLY A 24 16.32 -3.22 -15.54
CA GLY A 24 15.04 -2.73 -15.04
C GLY A 24 14.98 -3.08 -13.57
N ALA A 25 15.15 -2.09 -12.69
CA ALA A 25 14.88 -2.28 -11.29
C ALA A 25 13.38 -2.64 -11.22
N SER A 26 13.04 -3.87 -10.83
CA SER A 26 11.65 -4.22 -10.55
C SER A 26 11.24 -3.39 -9.34
N THR A 27 10.58 -2.26 -9.59
CA THR A 27 10.12 -1.35 -8.57
C THR A 27 8.89 -1.95 -7.92
N THR A 28 9.03 -2.98 -7.07
CA THR A 28 7.88 -3.68 -6.49
C THR A 28 7.00 -2.68 -5.71
N SER A 29 5.98 -2.18 -6.41
CA SER A 29 5.14 -1.07 -6.01
C SER A 29 3.71 -1.54 -6.11
N PHE A 30 2.93 -1.18 -5.10
CA PHE A 30 1.57 -1.64 -4.96
C PHE A 30 0.66 -0.44 -4.77
N GLN A 31 -0.41 -0.39 -5.55
CA GLN A 31 -1.58 0.36 -5.11
C GLN A 31 -2.23 -0.43 -3.98
N PHE A 32 -2.66 0.23 -2.91
CA PHE A 32 -3.49 -0.39 -1.89
C PHE A 32 -4.87 0.26 -1.89
N LEU A 33 -5.90 -0.53 -1.62
CA LEU A 33 -7.28 -0.10 -1.44
C LEU A 33 -7.77 -0.59 -0.07
N VAL A 34 -8.47 0.29 0.66
CA VAL A 34 -9.06 0.03 1.98
C VAL A 34 -10.53 0.42 1.91
N GLY A 35 -11.42 -0.57 1.96
CA GLY A 35 -12.87 -0.35 1.99
C GLY A 35 -13.36 0.68 0.96
N THR A 36 -12.83 0.65 -0.26
CA THR A 36 -13.10 1.65 -1.30
C THR A 36 -13.11 1.07 -2.71
N GLY A 37 -13.61 1.86 -3.66
CA GLY A 37 -13.51 1.59 -5.08
C GLY A 37 -14.18 0.28 -5.50
N PRO A 38 -13.55 -0.53 -6.37
CA PRO A 38 -14.12 -1.78 -6.86
C PRO A 38 -14.44 -2.81 -5.76
N LEU A 39 -13.84 -2.69 -4.58
CA LEU A 39 -14.10 -3.59 -3.46
C LEU A 39 -15.55 -3.51 -2.99
N CYS A 40 -16.18 -2.34 -3.08
CA CYS A 40 -17.52 -2.11 -2.54
C CYS A 40 -18.62 -2.90 -3.25
N GLY A 41 -18.34 -3.41 -4.45
CA GLY A 41 -19.26 -4.30 -5.19
C GLY A 41 -19.08 -5.78 -4.88
N LEU A 42 -18.05 -6.18 -4.11
CA LEU A 42 -17.70 -7.59 -3.91
C LEU A 42 -18.47 -8.25 -2.76
N ALA A 43 -18.89 -7.48 -1.76
CA ALA A 43 -19.71 -7.95 -0.65
C ALA A 43 -20.49 -6.79 -0.01
N THR A 44 -21.61 -7.10 0.66
CA THR A 44 -22.47 -6.11 1.32
C THR A 44 -21.78 -5.35 2.47
N ASN A 45 -20.71 -5.90 3.01
CA ASN A 45 -19.91 -5.34 4.11
C ASN A 45 -18.45 -5.08 3.69
N ALA A 46 -18.18 -4.97 2.39
CA ALA A 46 -16.84 -4.72 1.88
C ALA A 46 -16.34 -3.29 2.13
N CYS A 47 -17.26 -2.34 2.26
CA CYS A 47 -16.96 -0.93 2.47
C CYS A 47 -17.92 -0.31 3.49
N PRO A 48 -17.44 0.60 4.36
CA PRO A 48 -16.04 0.90 4.63
C PRO A 48 -15.36 -0.26 5.37
N ASP A 49 -14.05 -0.13 5.62
CA ASP A 49 -13.33 -1.01 6.55
C ASP A 49 -13.66 -0.60 7.98
N ILE A 50 -14.07 -1.52 8.84
CA ILE A 50 -14.52 -1.24 10.20
C ILE A 50 -13.71 -2.08 11.19
N THR A 51 -13.17 -1.41 12.20
CA THR A 51 -12.47 -2.06 13.31
C THR A 51 -12.90 -1.45 14.63
N MET A 52 -12.82 -2.24 15.69
CA MET A 52 -13.37 -1.95 17.01
C MET A 52 -12.28 -1.96 18.07
N ALA A 53 -12.41 -1.07 19.06
CA ALA A 53 -11.59 -1.04 20.25
C ALA A 53 -12.24 -1.84 21.39
N ASP A 54 -11.48 -2.13 22.45
CA ASP A 54 -11.97 -2.94 23.59
C ASP A 54 -13.16 -2.31 24.33
N ASN A 55 -13.29 -0.98 24.27
CA ASN A 55 -14.43 -0.24 24.85
C ASN A 55 -15.70 -0.28 23.97
N GLY A 56 -15.65 -0.98 22.83
CA GLY A 56 -16.75 -1.09 21.87
C GLY A 56 -16.85 0.06 20.87
N ASP A 57 -16.03 1.11 21.00
CA ASP A 57 -15.96 2.15 19.99
C ASP A 57 -15.50 1.55 18.65
N MET A 58 -16.03 2.06 17.55
CA MET A 58 -15.67 1.63 16.21
C MET A 58 -15.05 2.78 15.42
N VAL A 59 -14.15 2.45 14.50
CA VAL A 59 -13.71 3.37 13.46
C VAL A 59 -13.97 2.76 12.10
N ALA A 60 -14.69 3.51 11.26
CA ALA A 60 -14.83 3.23 9.85
C ALA A 60 -13.73 3.98 9.08
N VAL A 61 -13.03 3.29 8.17
CA VAL A 61 -11.94 3.83 7.37
C VAL A 61 -12.15 3.49 5.90
N THR A 62 -11.95 4.46 5.03
CA THR A 62 -11.79 4.24 3.60
C THR A 62 -10.51 4.91 3.13
N GLY A 63 -9.95 4.43 2.03
CA GLY A 63 -8.92 5.17 1.31
C GLY A 63 -8.06 4.29 0.44
N GLN A 64 -7.07 4.93 -0.17
CA GLN A 64 -6.21 4.28 -1.15
C GLN A 64 -4.88 5.02 -1.23
N GLY A 65 -3.91 4.38 -1.88
CA GLY A 65 -2.61 4.98 -2.09
C GLY A 65 -1.67 4.05 -2.81
N THR A 66 -0.39 4.42 -2.83
CA THR A 66 0.68 3.61 -3.41
C THR A 66 1.79 3.46 -2.40
N LEU A 67 2.35 2.25 -2.30
CA LEU A 67 3.58 1.98 -1.56
C LEU A 67 4.65 1.43 -2.49
N SER A 68 5.90 1.71 -2.19
CA SER A 68 7.06 1.15 -2.89
C SER A 68 8.02 0.56 -1.88
N ILE A 69 8.34 -0.73 -2.03
CA ILE A 69 9.26 -1.43 -1.12
C ILE A 69 10.68 -0.89 -1.31
N LEU A 70 11.12 -0.74 -2.56
CA LEU A 70 12.49 -0.30 -2.87
C LEU A 70 12.74 1.15 -2.44
N ALA A 71 11.79 2.04 -2.69
CA ALA A 71 11.91 3.43 -2.27
C ALA A 71 11.60 3.63 -0.78
N ASN A 72 11.13 2.58 -0.09
CA ASN A 72 10.62 2.62 1.27
C ASN A 72 9.65 3.80 1.49
N SER A 73 8.73 3.96 0.56
CA SER A 73 7.85 5.13 0.48
C SER A 73 6.39 4.71 0.43
N VAL A 74 5.51 5.63 0.86
CA VAL A 74 4.07 5.49 0.75
C VAL A 74 3.46 6.86 0.48
N THR A 75 2.46 6.89 -0.37
CA THR A 75 1.49 7.97 -0.51
C THR A 75 0.11 7.38 -0.33
N GLY A 76 -0.85 8.21 0.08
CA GLY A 76 -2.23 7.77 0.21
C GLY A 76 -2.97 8.62 1.20
N ASP A 77 -4.28 8.59 1.06
CA ASP A 77 -5.21 9.34 1.86
C ASP A 77 -6.59 8.67 1.84
N GLY A 78 -7.45 9.17 2.70
CA GLY A 78 -8.80 8.70 2.80
C GLY A 78 -9.56 9.36 3.93
N THR A 79 -10.63 8.70 4.37
CA THR A 79 -11.53 9.22 5.41
C THR A 79 -11.61 8.28 6.59
N PHE A 80 -11.96 8.84 7.75
CA PHE A 80 -12.32 8.06 8.92
C PHE A 80 -13.55 8.64 9.62
N ALA A 81 -14.31 7.78 10.28
CA ALA A 81 -15.38 8.15 11.21
C ALA A 81 -15.26 7.29 12.47
N HIS A 82 -15.10 7.95 13.63
CA HIS A 82 -15.09 7.32 14.95
C HIS A 82 -16.49 7.38 15.56
N MET A 83 -17.00 6.23 15.96
CA MET A 83 -18.33 6.04 16.53
C MET A 83 -18.23 5.41 17.91
N ALA A 84 -19.07 5.87 18.83
CA ALA A 84 -19.34 5.21 20.10
C ALA A 84 -20.13 3.91 19.87
N PRO A 85 -20.25 3.02 20.88
CA PRO A 85 -20.96 1.74 20.72
C PRO A 85 -22.45 1.89 20.41
N ASP A 86 -23.04 3.03 20.76
CA ASP A 86 -24.44 3.38 20.46
C ASP A 86 -24.65 3.96 19.04
N GLY A 87 -23.58 4.04 18.25
CA GLY A 87 -23.60 4.60 16.90
C GLY A 87 -23.39 6.12 16.83
N THR A 88 -23.26 6.81 17.98
CA THR A 88 -22.98 8.26 18.00
C THR A 88 -21.62 8.55 17.40
N VAL A 89 -21.56 9.40 16.37
CA VAL A 89 -20.31 9.85 15.77
C VAL A 89 -19.62 10.83 16.73
N ARG A 90 -18.38 10.51 17.13
CA ARG A 90 -17.55 11.35 18.00
C ARG A 90 -16.61 12.26 17.21
N ALA A 91 -16.08 11.75 16.10
CA ALA A 91 -15.19 12.49 15.22
C ALA A 91 -15.27 11.93 13.80
N MET A 92 -15.06 12.78 12.81
CA MET A 92 -14.89 12.40 11.42
C MET A 92 -13.83 13.28 10.78
N GLY A 93 -13.10 12.75 9.80
CA GLY A 93 -12.02 13.49 9.20
C GLY A 93 -11.33 12.72 8.08
N THR A 94 -10.13 13.18 7.76
CA THR A 94 -9.27 12.55 6.77
C THR A 94 -8.04 11.96 7.42
N TRP A 95 -7.41 11.04 6.70
CA TRP A 95 -6.06 10.62 7.01
C TRP A 95 -5.14 10.79 5.81
N THR A 96 -3.85 10.96 6.06
CA THR A 96 -2.81 11.01 5.01
C THR A 96 -1.60 10.23 5.44
N ALA A 97 -1.03 9.43 4.54
CA ALA A 97 0.15 8.63 4.79
C ALA A 97 1.39 9.51 4.99
N ILE A 98 2.18 9.21 6.02
CA ILE A 98 3.44 9.90 6.34
C ILE A 98 4.63 9.02 5.97
N ARG A 99 4.59 7.75 6.38
CA ARG A 99 5.74 6.85 6.26
C ARG A 99 5.30 5.39 6.19
N LEU A 100 5.93 4.63 5.28
CA LEU A 100 5.85 3.18 5.26
C LEU A 100 6.76 2.62 6.36
N MET A 101 6.19 1.86 7.30
CA MET A 101 6.96 1.23 8.37
C MET A 101 7.38 -0.18 7.98
N SER A 102 6.49 -0.94 7.35
CA SER A 102 6.79 -2.24 6.78
C SER A 102 5.75 -2.68 5.76
N PHE A 103 6.16 -3.58 4.87
CA PHE A 103 5.26 -4.34 4.01
C PHE A 103 5.71 -5.79 3.94
N ARG A 104 4.76 -6.71 4.06
CA ARG A 104 4.98 -8.15 3.85
C ARG A 104 3.94 -8.65 2.86
N SER A 105 4.40 -9.10 1.69
CA SER A 105 3.53 -9.78 0.72
C SER A 105 3.18 -11.19 1.20
N PHE A 106 1.95 -11.60 0.94
CA PHE A 106 1.46 -12.97 1.09
C PHE A 106 1.29 -13.67 -0.28
N GLY A 107 1.56 -12.95 -1.37
CA GLY A 107 1.41 -13.44 -2.74
C GLY A 107 -0.02 -13.34 -3.26
N ASN A 108 -0.28 -14.07 -4.34
CA ASN A 108 -1.57 -14.16 -5.01
C ASN A 108 -2.28 -15.50 -4.69
N SER A 109 -3.59 -15.57 -4.94
CA SER A 109 -4.37 -16.82 -4.89
C SER A 109 -4.88 -17.20 -6.27
N SER A 110 -4.97 -18.50 -6.55
CA SER A 110 -5.55 -19.00 -7.80
C SER A 110 -6.97 -18.47 -8.02
N GLY A 111 -7.26 -18.09 -9.27
CA GLY A 111 -8.57 -17.54 -9.66
C GLY A 111 -8.70 -16.02 -9.50
N LEU A 112 -7.70 -15.34 -8.94
CA LEU A 112 -7.63 -13.88 -8.94
C LEU A 112 -6.74 -13.36 -10.09
N PRO A 113 -6.93 -12.10 -10.52
CA PRO A 113 -5.99 -11.43 -11.40
C PRO A 113 -4.55 -11.55 -10.87
N SER A 114 -3.58 -11.75 -11.77
CA SER A 114 -2.19 -12.02 -11.39
C SER A 114 -1.52 -10.87 -10.64
N ASN A 115 -2.03 -9.64 -10.81
CA ASN A 115 -1.54 -8.46 -10.11
C ASN A 115 -2.21 -8.25 -8.74
N PHE A 116 -3.18 -9.06 -8.34
CA PHE A 116 -3.81 -8.97 -7.02
C PHE A 116 -2.95 -9.70 -5.99
N VAL A 117 -2.58 -9.00 -4.93
CA VAL A 117 -1.63 -9.49 -3.95
C VAL A 117 -2.19 -9.27 -2.56
N GLY A 118 -2.20 -10.32 -1.75
CA GLY A 118 -2.42 -10.19 -0.33
C GLY A 118 -1.16 -9.75 0.39
N GLY A 119 -1.33 -9.22 1.58
CA GLY A 119 -0.19 -8.71 2.32
C GLY A 119 -0.59 -7.97 3.58
N GLN A 120 0.43 -7.47 4.26
CA GLN A 120 0.29 -6.63 5.43
C GLN A 120 1.17 -5.40 5.27
N ALA A 121 0.56 -4.22 5.30
CA ALA A 121 1.26 -2.94 5.33
C ALA A 121 1.06 -2.26 6.68
N LEU A 122 2.15 -1.78 7.29
CA LEU A 122 2.10 -0.89 8.44
C LEU A 122 2.57 0.49 7.99
N MET A 123 1.77 1.51 8.25
CA MET A 123 2.11 2.88 7.90
C MET A 123 1.76 3.84 9.03
N LEU A 124 2.62 4.85 9.20
CA LEU A 124 2.32 6.00 10.03
C LEU A 124 1.47 6.96 9.20
N ILE A 125 0.34 7.40 9.75
CA ILE A 125 -0.60 8.34 9.13
C ILE A 125 -0.84 9.56 10.02
N GLN A 126 -1.18 10.68 9.40
CA GLN A 126 -1.74 11.86 10.05
C GLN A 126 -3.26 11.78 10.01
N LEU A 127 -3.94 11.86 11.16
CA LEU A 127 -5.37 12.10 11.25
C LEU A 127 -5.64 13.61 11.33
N SER A 128 -6.63 14.07 10.57
CA SER A 128 -7.03 15.48 10.52
C SER A 128 -8.54 15.63 10.62
N VAL A 129 -9.02 16.57 11.44
CA VAL A 129 -10.44 16.91 11.59
C VAL A 129 -10.64 18.35 11.14
N GLY A 130 -11.56 18.58 10.20
CA GLY A 130 -11.76 19.92 9.61
C GLY A 130 -10.52 20.49 8.92
N GLY A 131 -9.63 19.61 8.42
CA GLY A 131 -8.34 20.00 7.82
C GLY A 131 -7.22 20.30 8.83
N THR A 132 -7.50 20.26 10.13
CA THR A 132 -6.49 20.45 11.18
C THR A 132 -5.92 19.10 11.62
N PRO A 133 -4.59 18.89 11.56
CA PRO A 133 -3.93 17.73 12.15
C PRO A 133 -4.26 17.58 13.65
N VAL A 134 -4.74 16.41 14.07
CA VAL A 134 -5.12 16.15 15.47
C VAL A 134 -4.26 15.08 16.14
N HIS A 135 -4.01 13.95 15.47
CA HIS A 135 -3.25 12.83 16.00
C HIS A 135 -2.49 12.13 14.89
N THR A 136 -1.37 11.49 15.22
CA THR A 136 -0.82 10.45 14.33
C THR A 136 -1.39 9.09 14.72
N ALA A 137 -1.41 8.16 13.78
CA ALA A 137 -1.82 6.79 14.04
C ALA A 137 -1.00 5.80 13.22
N VAL A 138 -0.89 4.56 13.72
CA VAL A 138 -0.39 3.44 12.92
C VAL A 138 -1.59 2.76 12.28
N LEU A 139 -1.70 2.85 10.97
CA LEU A 139 -2.67 2.12 10.17
C LEU A 139 -2.01 0.81 9.70
N THR A 140 -2.61 -0.31 10.08
CA THR A 140 -2.25 -1.64 9.57
C THR A 140 -3.31 -2.06 8.58
N ILE A 141 -2.92 -2.37 7.34
CA ILE A 141 -3.78 -2.94 6.30
C ILE A 141 -3.46 -4.41 6.16
N ILE A 142 -4.45 -5.29 6.17
CA ILE A 142 -4.29 -6.74 6.07
C ILE A 142 -5.23 -7.28 4.99
N CYS A 143 -4.64 -7.78 3.90
CA CYS A 143 -5.33 -8.53 2.87
C CYS A 143 -4.93 -10.00 2.97
N GLN A 144 -5.89 -10.91 3.17
CA GLN A 144 -5.65 -12.34 3.39
C GLN A 144 -5.45 -13.17 2.12
N VAL A 145 -5.43 -12.54 0.94
CA VAL A 145 -5.11 -13.23 -0.32
C VAL A 145 -3.71 -13.89 -0.22
N GLY A 146 -3.54 -15.03 -0.88
CA GLY A 146 -2.29 -15.80 -0.90
C GLY A 146 -2.10 -16.68 0.33
N THR A 147 -0.93 -16.61 0.95
CA THR A 147 -0.52 -17.44 2.11
C THR A 147 -0.26 -16.58 3.36
N PRO A 148 -1.30 -16.00 3.97
CA PRO A 148 -1.13 -15.17 5.17
C PRO A 148 -0.69 -16.03 6.37
N PRO A 149 0.12 -15.47 7.29
CA PRO A 149 0.33 -16.05 8.61
C PRO A 149 -0.98 -16.32 9.36
N ALA A 150 -0.98 -17.38 10.18
CA ALA A 150 -2.10 -17.68 11.06
C ALA A 150 -2.40 -16.50 12.01
N GLY A 151 -3.68 -16.26 12.30
CA GLY A 151 -4.14 -15.22 13.22
C GLY A 151 -4.24 -13.81 12.63
N LEU A 152 -3.91 -13.62 11.35
CA LEU A 152 -4.27 -12.40 10.64
C LEU A 152 -5.71 -12.49 10.13
N HIS A 153 -6.38 -11.34 10.07
CA HIS A 153 -7.77 -11.20 9.62
C HIS A 153 -7.86 -10.04 8.63
N GLU A 154 -8.67 -10.22 7.58
CA GLU A 154 -8.96 -9.22 6.56
C GLU A 154 -9.40 -7.90 7.19
N GLY A 155 -9.00 -6.79 6.58
CA GLY A 155 -9.38 -5.44 6.99
C GLY A 155 -8.23 -4.65 7.61
N ILE A 156 -8.56 -3.70 8.47
CA ILE A 156 -7.58 -2.77 9.06
C ILE A 156 -7.52 -2.78 10.60
N LYS A 157 -6.37 -2.38 11.13
CA LYS A 157 -6.20 -1.97 12.53
C LYS A 157 -5.71 -0.54 12.58
N LEU A 158 -6.15 0.22 13.59
CA LEU A 158 -5.77 1.61 13.76
C LEU A 158 -5.39 1.87 15.22
N VAL A 159 -4.13 2.22 15.45
CA VAL A 159 -3.60 2.57 16.78
C VAL A 159 -3.31 4.07 16.82
N VAL A 160 -4.14 4.83 17.51
CA VAL A 160 -4.01 6.29 17.61
C VAL A 160 -2.97 6.63 18.67
N GLN A 161 -1.88 7.27 18.25
CA GLN A 161 -0.73 7.55 19.12
C GLN A 161 -1.12 8.52 20.23
N ASP A 162 -0.51 8.33 21.41
CA ASP A 162 -0.71 9.17 22.60
C ASP A 162 -2.17 9.24 23.11
N THR A 163 -2.99 8.23 22.78
CA THR A 163 -4.37 8.10 23.26
C THR A 163 -4.66 6.66 23.70
N PRO A 164 -5.76 6.41 24.46
CA PRO A 164 -6.21 5.05 24.75
C PRO A 164 -6.90 4.35 23.55
N PHE A 165 -7.06 5.02 22.39
CA PHE A 165 -7.80 4.46 21.27
C PHE A 165 -6.96 3.48 20.45
N ASN A 166 -7.22 2.19 20.68
CA ASN A 166 -6.60 1.07 19.97
C ASN A 166 -7.69 0.21 19.31
N PHE A 167 -7.93 0.45 18.02
CA PHE A 167 -8.91 -0.31 17.24
C PHE A 167 -8.22 -1.52 16.58
N ASN A 168 -8.19 -2.63 17.29
CA ASN A 168 -7.40 -3.81 16.95
C ASN A 168 -8.24 -5.05 16.59
N LYS A 169 -9.58 -4.94 16.65
CA LYS A 169 -10.53 -6.00 16.32
C LYS A 169 -11.28 -5.67 15.03
N GLN A 170 -10.86 -6.28 13.92
CA GLN A 170 -11.53 -6.16 12.63
C GLN A 170 -12.98 -6.66 12.73
N VAL A 171 -13.91 -5.90 12.16
CA VAL A 171 -15.34 -6.18 12.15
C VAL A 171 -15.83 -6.50 10.74
N SER A 172 -15.46 -5.66 9.77
CA SER A 172 -15.81 -5.82 8.36
C SER A 172 -14.87 -5.00 7.48
N GLY A 173 -14.98 -5.16 6.17
CA GLY A 173 -14.12 -4.49 5.21
C GLY A 173 -13.41 -5.47 4.30
N LEU A 174 -13.00 -4.98 3.14
CA LEU A 174 -12.07 -5.65 2.26
C LEU A 174 -10.92 -4.71 1.93
N THR A 175 -9.74 -5.31 1.77
CA THR A 175 -8.52 -4.64 1.35
C THR A 175 -7.87 -5.43 0.23
N ILE A 176 -7.06 -4.75 -0.59
CA ILE A 176 -6.26 -5.43 -1.60
C ILE A 176 -5.00 -4.61 -1.90
N PHE A 177 -3.91 -5.32 -2.25
CA PHE A 177 -2.75 -4.71 -2.88
C PHE A 177 -2.72 -5.10 -4.36
N VAL A 178 -2.46 -4.14 -5.24
CA VAL A 178 -2.43 -4.34 -6.69
C VAL A 178 -1.04 -3.97 -7.19
N SER A 179 -0.29 -4.98 -7.65
CA SER A 179 1.03 -4.79 -8.27
C SER A 179 0.94 -3.83 -9.45
N GLN A 180 1.90 -2.91 -9.53
CA GLN A 180 2.02 -1.91 -10.60
C GLN A 180 3.14 -2.24 -11.61
N ASP A 181 3.82 -3.37 -11.42
CA ASP A 181 4.83 -3.92 -12.32
C ASP A 181 4.22 -4.64 -13.54
#